data_AF-A0A7W1GS84-F1
#
_entry.id   AF-A0A7W1GS84-F1
#
_cell.length_a   1.000
_cell.length_b   1.000
_cell.length_c   1.000
_cell.angle_alpha   90.00
_cell.angle_beta   90.00
_cell.angle_gamma   90.00
#
_symmetry.space_group_name_H-M   'P 1'
#
loop_
_entity.id
_entity.type
_entity.pdbx_description
1 polymer ?
#
loop_
_entity_poly.entity_id
_entity_poly.type
_entity_poly.pdbx_seq_one_letter_code
_entity_poly.pdbx_strand_id
1 'polypeptide(L)' 'MTDPVLIVGTGLVGTSLGLALSAAGRDVRLLDLDLAALATAVALGAGSTEPSERAGCVVVA' A
#
# COMPACT_ATOMS: atom_id res chain seq x y z
N MET A 1 -8.26 -16.74 -1.78
CA MET A 1 -8.30 -15.74 -0.69
C MET A 1 -6.87 -15.62 -0.18
N THR A 2 -6.15 -14.62 -0.67
CA THR A 2 -4.76 -14.36 -0.26
C THR A 2 -4.81 -13.11 0.60
N ASP A 3 -4.25 -13.18 1.81
CA ASP A 3 -4.16 -12.02 2.68
C ASP A 3 -3.45 -10.84 1.95
N PRO A 4 -3.83 -9.59 2.23
CA PRO A 4 -3.31 -8.43 1.51
C PRO A 4 -1.83 -8.18 1.76
N VAL A 5 -1.20 -7.41 0.88
CA VAL A 5 0.15 -6.87 1.09
C VAL A 5 0.03 -5.54 1.81
N LEU A 6 0.67 -5.40 2.97
CA LEU A 6 0.82 -4.13 3.67
C LEU A 6 2.14 -3.48 3.28
N ILE A 7 2.08 -2.25 2.80
CA ILE A 7 3.24 -1.40 2.56
C ILE A 7 3.29 -0.32 3.64
N VAL A 8 4.37 -0.28 4.40
CA VAL A 8 4.66 0.75 5.39
C VAL A 8 5.71 1.70 4.79
N GLY A 9 5.32 2.94 4.56
CA GLY A 9 6.08 3.94 3.81
C GLY A 9 5.54 4.11 2.39
N THR A 10 5.19 5.34 2.02
CA THR A 10 4.59 5.74 0.73
C THR A 10 5.44 6.76 -0.03
N GLY A 11 6.76 6.73 0.21
CA GLY A 11 7.74 7.42 -0.62
C GLY A 11 7.86 6.80 -2.03
N LEU A 12 8.98 7.07 -2.72
CA LEU A 12 9.19 6.58 -4.10
C LEU A 12 9.09 5.05 -4.21
N VAL A 13 9.74 4.30 -3.31
CA VAL A 13 9.76 2.84 -3.35
C VAL A 13 8.40 2.25 -3.02
N GLY A 14 7.80 2.67 -1.90
CA GLY A 14 6.52 2.16 -1.44
C GLY A 14 5.38 2.45 -2.42
N THR A 15 5.31 3.68 -2.96
CA THR A 15 4.30 4.04 -3.96
C THR A 15 4.51 3.26 -5.26
N SER A 16 5.75 3.13 -5.74
CA SER A 16 6.04 2.36 -6.96
C SER A 16 5.66 0.89 -6.82
N LEU A 17 5.96 0.28 -5.67
CA LEU A 17 5.59 -1.10 -5.37
C LEU A 17 4.07 -1.24 -5.27
N GLY A 18 3.39 -0.33 -4.56
CA GLY A 18 1.95 -0.34 -4.42
C GLY A 18 1.23 -0.23 -5.77
N LEU A 19 1.70 0.66 -6.65
CA LEU A 19 1.19 0.80 -8.02
C LEU A 19 1.37 -0.50 -8.82
N ALA A 20 2.56 -1.12 -8.77
CA ALA A 20 2.83 -2.34 -9.50
C ALA A 20 1.97 -3.52 -9.00
N LEU A 21 1.82 -3.68 -7.68
CA LEU A 21 1.00 -4.73 -7.07
C LEU A 21 -0.49 -4.51 -7.35
N SER A 22 -0.97 -3.26 -7.25
CA SER A 22 -2.35 -2.90 -7.56
C SER A 22 -2.67 -3.13 -9.04
N ALA A 23 -1.77 -2.76 -9.95
CA ALA A 23 -1.89 -3.06 -11.38
C ALA A 23 -1.92 -4.57 -11.67
N ALA A 24 -1.28 -5.39 -10.82
CA ALA A 24 -1.34 -6.85 -10.88
C ALA A 24 -2.58 -7.45 -10.19
N GLY A 25 -3.54 -6.63 -9.76
CA GLY A 25 -4.79 -7.07 -9.12
C GLY A 25 -4.63 -7.60 -7.70
N ARG A 26 -3.55 -7.24 -7.01
CA ARG A 26 -3.34 -7.60 -5.60
C ARG A 26 -4.08 -6.63 -4.68
N ASP A 27 -4.57 -7.14 -3.55
CA ASP A 27 -5.08 -6.29 -2.48
C ASP A 27 -3.89 -5.67 -1.73
N VAL A 28 -3.79 -4.34 -1.79
CA VAL A 28 -2.68 -3.56 -1.24
C VAL A 28 -3.21 -2.57 -0.21
N ARG A 29 -2.57 -2.59 0.95
CA ARG A 29 -2.84 -1.68 2.07
C ARG A 29 -1.65 -0.78 2.31
N LEU A 30 -1.93 0.49 2.54
CA LEU A 30 -0.92 1.52 2.70
C LEU A 30 -0.96 2.05 4.14
N LEU A 31 0.22 2.21 4.72
CA LEU A 31 0.43 2.87 6.00
C LEU A 31 1.60 3.84 5.86
N ASP A 32 1.40 5.09 6.26
CA ASP A 32 2.46 6.08 6.39
C ASP A 32 2.17 6.98 7.59
N LEU A 33 3.23 7.51 8.20
CA LEU A 33 3.12 8.53 9.24
C LEU A 33 2.82 9.91 8.64
N ASP A 34 3.26 10.17 7.40
CA ASP A 34 2.89 11.36 6.65
C ASP A 34 1.57 11.14 5.92
N LEU A 35 0.49 11.70 6.48
CA LEU A 35 -0.85 11.58 5.92
C LEU A 35 -1.00 12.23 4.54
N ALA A 36 -0.19 13.23 4.19
CA ALA A 36 -0.23 13.86 2.88
C ALA A 36 0.40 12.94 1.81
N ALA A 37 1.51 12.29 2.14
CA ALA A 37 2.13 11.27 1.28
C ALA A 37 1.18 10.08 1.07
N LEU A 38 0.56 9.60 2.15
CA LEU A 38 -0.42 8.51 2.11
C LEU A 38 -1.60 8.83 1.21
N ALA A 39 -2.23 10.01 1.40
CA ALA A 39 -3.35 10.45 0.57
C ALA A 39 -2.98 10.56 -0.90
N THR A 40 -1.77 11.04 -1.20
CA THR A 40 -1.25 11.11 -2.56
C THR A 40 -1.10 9.71 -3.18
N ALA A 41 -0.50 8.77 -2.45
CA ALA A 41 -0.32 7.39 -2.93
C ALA A 41 -1.66 6.67 -3.19
N VAL A 42 -2.65 6.86 -2.31
CA VAL A 42 -4.02 6.36 -2.53
C VAL A 42 -4.64 6.98 -3.79
N ALA A 43 -4.54 8.30 -3.94
CA ALA A 43 -5.09 9.01 -5.10
C ALA A 43 -4.46 8.56 -6.43
N LEU A 44 -3.18 8.14 -6.40
CA LEU A 44 -2.48 7.56 -7.55
C LEU A 44 -2.88 6.11 -7.84
N GLY A 45 -3.62 5.45 -6.94
CA GLY A 45 -4.03 4.06 -7.09
C GLY A 45 -3.00 3.04 -6.60
N ALA A 46 -2.09 3.43 -5.70
CA ALA A 46 -1.08 2.52 -5.15
C ALA A 46 -1.66 1.50 -4.15
N GLY A 47 -2.89 1.70 -3.68
CA GLY A 47 -3.56 0.84 -2.70
C GLY A 47 -4.62 1.62 -1.92
N SER A 48 -5.08 1.05 -0.81
CA SER A 48 -6.10 1.68 0.07
C SER A 48 -5.64 1.76 1.53
N THR A 49 -6.27 2.64 2.30
CA THR A 49 -6.05 2.80 3.75
C THR A 49 -7.08 2.06 4.59
N GLU A 50 -7.95 1.27 3.95
CA GLU A 50 -8.93 0.46 4.67
C GLU A 50 -8.19 -0.35 5.75
N PRO A 51 -8.77 -0.61 6.93
CA PRO A 51 -8.14 -1.42 7.97
C PRO A 51 -8.19 -2.91 7.64
N SER A 52 -7.04 -3.59 7.67
CA SER A 52 -6.96 -5.06 7.53
C SER A 52 -6.42 -5.66 8.82
N GLU A 53 -7.10 -6.66 9.37
CA GLU A 53 -6.64 -7.37 10.57
C GLU A 53 -5.46 -8.31 10.27
N ARG A 54 -5.23 -8.64 8.99
CA ARG A 54 -4.17 -9.56 8.55
C ARG A 54 -3.44 -9.03 7.34
N ALA A 55 -2.14 -9.28 7.30
CA ALA A 55 -1.30 -9.07 6.12
C ALA A 55 -0.55 -10.36 5.82
N GLY A 56 -0.61 -10.82 4.57
CA GLY A 56 0.13 -12.00 4.12
C GLY A 56 1.60 -11.70 3.87
N CYS A 57 1.90 -10.43 3.62
CA CYS A 57 3.25 -9.90 3.46
C CYS A 57 3.27 -8.45 3.94
N VAL A 58 4.34 -8.06 4.62
CA VAL A 58 4.60 -6.67 5.00
C VAL A 58 5.90 -6.22 4.36
N VAL A 59 5.87 -5.07 3.69
CA VAL A 59 7.05 -4.41 3.13
C VAL A 59 7.25 -3.09 3.84
N VAL A 60 8.47 -2.83 4.31
CA VAL A 60 8.86 -1.56 4.95
C VAL A 60 9.84 -0.87 4.00
N ALA A 61 9.48 0.33 3.54
CA ALA A 61 10.17 1.06 2.48
C ALA A 61 10.51 2.50 2.89
#